data_AF-A0A949HW68-F1
#
_entry.id   AF-A0A949HW68-F1
#
_cell.length_a   1.000
_cell.length_b   1.000
_cell.length_c   1.000
_cell.angle_alpha   90.00
_cell.angle_beta   90.00
_cell.angle_gamma   90.00
#
_symmetry.space_group_name_H-M   'P 1'
#
loop_
_entity.id
_entity.type
_entity.pdbx_description
1 polymer ?
#
loop_
_entity_poly.entity_id
_entity_poly.type
_entity_poly.pdbx_seq_one_letter_code
_entity_poly.pdbx_strand_id
1 'polypeptide(L)'
;MGNGNGVDWANAYTNLPSNLMRGDTYYIAGGCYGPQQLDAPNDGRIITLMRATSAQHGPTNGWSNNMITNATRFGSVEISTANWLINGATGGGPGSWESGFGFVTTNGIATNGFKDLVISAPVTNITVEHFDMANAGRFTTNNNQDCIYTLSTVTNFTLRYCFLHDVCRCQILTAGDCDKWLIEYCDFARNGPAGDGIHKEAWSGQDENDVTIRYCLFKDISDTAVLALVNGAGMAANWSIYGNVFVDTGLPGVQVSYLLEVKYASPTFITASNWLFYNNDVINYNVGNPNNNVGLRLEDATNCQAYDNLFYNNYGDGVEYYAGIAHDFNWYDDNFTDPVEPNGQVATTNLFANWQSGDYRLTADTADGISLPSPFNVDPSGNTRGVDGYWDRGAYQATGAIVTIQGPPTSLTVVP
;
A
#
# COMPACT_ATOMS: atom_id res chain seq x y z
N MET A 1 35.90 -16.88 15.74
CA MET A 1 34.64 -16.79 14.99
C MET A 1 34.07 -18.20 14.94
N GLY A 2 32.77 -18.38 15.18
CA GLY A 2 32.15 -19.71 15.22
C GLY A 2 32.12 -20.41 13.85
N ASN A 3 31.47 -21.57 13.79
CA ASN A 3 31.49 -22.46 12.63
C ASN A 3 30.61 -22.00 11.45
N GLY A 4 29.91 -20.86 11.57
CA GLY A 4 29.11 -20.26 10.49
C GLY A 4 27.98 -21.16 9.99
N ASN A 5 27.29 -21.86 10.91
CA ASN A 5 26.22 -22.81 10.61
C ASN A 5 24.82 -22.29 11.01
N GLY A 6 24.72 -21.07 11.54
CA GLY A 6 23.46 -20.39 11.86
C GLY A 6 22.68 -20.95 13.04
N VAL A 7 23.26 -21.84 13.87
CA VAL A 7 22.55 -22.40 15.03
C VAL A 7 22.40 -21.42 16.19
N ASP A 8 23.24 -20.38 16.24
CA ASP A 8 23.19 -19.28 17.20
C ASP A 8 24.00 -18.07 16.69
N TRP A 9 24.05 -16.98 17.46
CA TRP A 9 24.76 -15.76 17.09
C TRP A 9 26.30 -15.88 17.16
N ALA A 10 26.83 -16.80 17.97
CA ALA A 10 28.27 -17.09 17.99
C ALA A 10 28.73 -17.80 16.70
N ASN A 11 27.80 -18.51 16.05
CA ASN A 11 27.98 -19.26 14.82
C ASN A 11 27.13 -18.72 13.65
N ALA A 12 26.75 -17.44 13.70
CA ALA A 12 25.91 -16.81 12.69
C ALA A 12 26.55 -16.86 11.29
N TYR A 13 25.69 -16.96 10.27
CA TYR A 13 26.11 -16.73 8.89
C TYR A 13 26.49 -15.26 8.68
N THR A 14 27.36 -14.99 7.72
CA THR A 14 27.75 -13.63 7.32
C THR A 14 26.77 -12.98 6.33
N ASN A 15 25.90 -13.78 5.71
CA ASN A 15 24.81 -13.39 4.81
C ASN A 15 23.66 -14.40 5.01
N LEU A 16 22.50 -14.24 4.36
CA LEU A 16 21.53 -15.34 4.32
C LEU A 16 22.19 -16.59 3.70
N PRO A 17 21.96 -17.78 4.27
CA PRO A 17 22.53 -19.00 3.74
C PRO A 17 21.95 -19.29 2.35
N SER A 18 22.75 -19.88 1.47
CA SER A 18 22.31 -20.22 0.10
C SER A 18 21.23 -21.30 0.06
N ASN A 19 21.04 -22.04 1.16
CA ASN A 19 20.03 -23.08 1.28
C ASN A 19 19.17 -22.77 2.51
N LEU A 20 18.08 -22.05 2.30
CA LEU A 20 17.08 -21.83 3.34
C LEU A 20 16.18 -23.06 3.46
N MET A 21 15.96 -23.51 4.68
CA MET A 21 15.18 -24.71 5.00
C MET A 21 13.73 -24.35 5.33
N ARG A 22 12.80 -25.02 4.67
CA ARG A 22 11.36 -24.86 4.87
C ARG A 22 10.94 -25.18 6.30
N GLY A 23 10.13 -24.32 6.90
CA GLY A 23 9.70 -24.40 8.30
C GLY A 23 10.57 -23.62 9.29
N ASP A 24 11.74 -23.13 8.86
CA ASP A 24 12.65 -22.42 9.75
C ASP A 24 12.38 -20.91 9.79
N THR A 25 12.76 -20.30 10.92
CA THR A 25 12.85 -18.84 11.09
C THR A 25 14.30 -18.40 11.14
N TYR A 26 14.68 -17.50 10.24
CA TYR A 26 16.00 -16.88 10.16
C TYR A 26 15.93 -15.51 10.80
N TYR A 27 16.57 -15.35 11.96
CA TYR A 27 16.72 -14.06 12.63
C TYR A 27 17.89 -13.27 12.03
N ILE A 28 17.62 -12.04 11.62
CA ILE A 28 18.56 -11.22 10.84
C ILE A 28 19.01 -10.02 11.66
N ALA A 29 20.32 -9.85 11.81
CA ALA A 29 20.94 -8.69 12.44
C ALA A 29 20.91 -7.46 11.52
N GLY A 30 21.14 -6.29 12.11
CA GLY A 30 21.42 -5.07 11.35
C GLY A 30 22.71 -5.18 10.54
N GLY A 31 22.73 -4.57 9.37
CA GLY A 31 23.86 -4.66 8.44
C GLY A 31 23.43 -4.51 6.99
N CYS A 32 24.40 -4.53 6.07
CA CYS A 32 24.12 -4.50 4.64
C CYS A 32 24.26 -5.89 4.05
N TYR A 33 23.18 -6.37 3.45
CA TYR A 33 23.05 -7.63 2.77
C TYR A 33 22.92 -7.32 1.28
N GLY A 34 23.64 -8.05 0.42
CA GLY A 34 23.53 -7.88 -1.03
C GLY A 34 22.14 -8.29 -1.56
N PRO A 35 21.98 -8.45 -2.88
CA PRO A 35 20.78 -9.04 -3.44
C PRO A 35 20.51 -10.43 -2.85
N GLN A 36 19.24 -10.73 -2.59
CA GLN A 36 18.79 -11.99 -1.99
C GLN A 36 17.93 -12.77 -2.99
N GLN A 37 18.09 -14.09 -2.98
CA GLN A 37 17.34 -15.02 -3.81
C GLN A 37 16.55 -15.95 -2.89
N LEU A 38 15.23 -15.92 -3.00
CA LEU A 38 14.29 -16.70 -2.20
C LEU A 38 13.72 -17.84 -3.07
N ASP A 39 14.56 -18.84 -3.28
CA ASP A 39 14.39 -19.92 -4.28
C ASP A 39 14.34 -21.33 -3.66
N ALA A 40 14.29 -21.43 -2.32
CA ALA A 40 14.22 -22.70 -1.61
C ALA A 40 13.06 -23.57 -2.13
N PRO A 41 13.28 -24.84 -2.52
CA PRO A 41 12.22 -25.70 -3.03
C PRO A 41 11.01 -25.73 -2.10
N ASN A 42 9.82 -25.57 -2.67
CA ASN A 42 8.59 -25.51 -1.88
C ASN A 42 8.15 -26.91 -1.45
N ASP A 43 7.89 -27.10 -0.15
CA ASP A 43 7.30 -28.32 0.44
C ASP A 43 5.98 -28.06 1.19
N GLY A 44 5.45 -26.83 1.08
CA GLY A 44 4.24 -26.38 1.76
C GLY A 44 4.50 -25.61 3.06
N ARG A 45 5.69 -25.70 3.68
CA ARG A 45 5.99 -24.97 4.92
C ARG A 45 6.55 -23.57 4.64
N ILE A 46 6.24 -22.63 5.52
CA ILE A 46 6.71 -21.24 5.43
C ILE A 46 8.18 -21.14 5.84
N ILE A 47 8.96 -20.32 5.13
CA ILE A 47 10.23 -19.81 5.64
C ILE A 47 9.99 -18.38 6.15
N THR A 48 10.45 -18.10 7.36
CA THR A 48 10.35 -16.77 7.95
C THR A 48 11.70 -16.08 7.96
N LEU A 49 11.78 -14.92 7.33
CA LEU A 49 12.88 -13.97 7.48
C LEU A 49 12.43 -12.91 8.49
N MET A 50 13.03 -12.90 9.68
CA MET A 50 12.62 -12.05 10.79
C MET A 50 13.74 -11.10 11.19
N ARG A 51 13.47 -9.80 11.24
CA ARG A 51 14.40 -8.86 11.87
C ARG A 51 14.54 -9.21 13.35
N ALA A 52 15.77 -9.44 13.80
CA ALA A 52 16.02 -9.66 15.22
C ALA A 52 15.72 -8.39 16.04
N THR A 53 15.05 -8.54 17.16
CA THR A 53 14.81 -7.50 18.17
C THR A 53 15.38 -7.93 19.51
N SER A 54 15.46 -7.02 20.49
CA SER A 54 15.88 -7.39 21.85
C SER A 54 14.92 -8.37 22.52
N ALA A 55 13.66 -8.46 22.07
CA ALA A 55 12.66 -9.38 22.58
C ALA A 55 12.58 -10.69 21.77
N GLN A 56 12.93 -10.66 20.48
CA GLN A 56 12.81 -11.77 19.55
C GLN A 56 14.06 -11.87 18.66
N HIS A 57 15.00 -12.71 19.06
CA HIS A 57 16.27 -12.91 18.35
C HIS A 57 16.67 -14.39 18.27
N GLY A 58 15.76 -15.32 18.55
CA GLY A 58 16.06 -16.75 18.60
C GLY A 58 17.05 -17.11 19.71
N PRO A 59 17.98 -18.05 19.48
CA PRO A 59 18.97 -18.49 20.46
C PRO A 59 19.77 -17.34 21.08
N THR A 60 20.13 -17.44 22.36
CA THR A 60 20.84 -16.35 23.08
C THR A 60 22.37 -16.45 22.99
N ASN A 61 22.94 -17.61 22.65
CA ASN A 61 24.39 -17.78 22.63
C ASN A 61 25.04 -16.85 21.58
N GLY A 62 25.94 -15.98 22.03
CA GLY A 62 26.61 -14.97 21.21
C GLY A 62 25.78 -13.71 20.91
N TRP A 63 24.53 -13.61 21.39
CA TRP A 63 23.67 -12.44 21.14
C TRP A 63 24.21 -11.17 21.79
N SER A 64 24.02 -10.04 21.11
CA SER A 64 24.22 -8.70 21.66
C SER A 64 23.25 -7.71 21.03
N ASN A 65 22.65 -6.83 21.84
CA ASN A 65 21.79 -5.74 21.34
C ASN A 65 22.53 -4.78 20.40
N ASN A 66 23.87 -4.77 20.40
CA ASN A 66 24.65 -3.99 19.42
C ASN A 66 24.43 -4.47 17.98
N MET A 67 24.06 -5.75 17.78
CA MET A 67 23.76 -6.34 16.47
C MET A 67 22.50 -5.76 15.83
N ILE A 68 21.68 -5.03 16.58
CA ILE A 68 20.41 -4.49 16.09
C ILE A 68 20.34 -2.96 16.08
N THR A 69 21.48 -2.30 16.29
CA THR A 69 21.58 -0.83 16.30
C THR A 69 21.28 -0.20 14.94
N ASN A 70 21.56 -0.92 13.85
CA ASN A 70 21.23 -0.52 12.49
C ASN A 70 20.07 -1.34 11.94
N ALA A 71 19.36 -0.79 10.95
CA ALA A 71 18.43 -1.57 10.14
C ALA A 71 19.18 -2.68 9.35
N THR A 72 18.45 -3.72 8.97
CA THR A 72 18.90 -4.68 7.95
C THR A 72 18.62 -4.06 6.60
N ARG A 73 19.67 -3.81 5.83
CA ARG A 73 19.60 -3.23 4.49
C ARG A 73 19.74 -4.34 3.46
N PHE A 74 18.72 -4.61 2.67
CA PHE A 74 18.79 -5.58 1.57
C PHE A 74 19.11 -4.90 0.24
N GLY A 75 19.89 -5.55 -0.62
CA GLY A 75 19.77 -5.32 -2.05
C GLY A 75 18.40 -5.76 -2.57
N SER A 76 18.27 -5.94 -3.88
CA SER A 76 17.03 -6.50 -4.45
C SER A 76 16.70 -7.87 -3.83
N VAL A 77 15.45 -8.09 -3.46
CA VAL A 77 14.95 -9.37 -2.97
C VAL A 77 14.13 -10.02 -4.08
N GLU A 78 14.60 -11.15 -4.58
CA GLU A 78 13.91 -11.90 -5.64
C GLU A 78 13.24 -13.14 -5.07
N ILE A 79 11.94 -13.29 -5.33
CA ILE A 79 11.09 -14.41 -4.91
C ILE A 79 10.74 -15.24 -6.15
N SER A 80 11.15 -16.50 -6.14
CA SER A 80 10.85 -17.47 -7.21
C SER A 80 10.12 -18.71 -6.71
N THR A 81 9.81 -18.78 -5.42
CA THR A 81 9.09 -19.89 -4.78
C THR A 81 8.03 -19.39 -3.81
N ALA A 82 7.01 -20.21 -3.54
CA ALA A 82 5.90 -19.87 -2.63
C ALA A 82 6.28 -19.94 -1.13
N ASN A 83 5.34 -19.54 -0.27
CA ASN A 83 5.38 -19.72 1.20
C ASN A 83 6.51 -18.97 1.90
N TRP A 84 6.49 -17.65 1.84
CA TRP A 84 7.47 -16.77 2.50
C TRP A 84 6.80 -15.77 3.43
N LEU A 85 7.39 -15.58 4.62
CA LEU A 85 7.10 -14.46 5.51
C LEU A 85 8.36 -13.62 5.66
N ILE A 86 8.31 -12.37 5.22
CA ILE A 86 9.39 -11.38 5.34
C ILE A 86 8.91 -10.31 6.30
N ASN A 87 9.49 -10.28 7.51
CA ASN A 87 8.99 -9.44 8.60
C ASN A 87 10.13 -8.61 9.23
N GLY A 88 10.07 -7.30 9.02
CA GLY A 88 10.98 -6.32 9.62
C GLY A 88 10.74 -6.03 11.12
N ALA A 89 9.77 -6.70 11.75
CA ALA A 89 9.35 -6.65 13.15
C ALA A 89 8.76 -5.32 13.67
N THR A 90 9.21 -4.18 13.15
CA THR A 90 8.81 -2.84 13.61
C THR A 90 8.75 -1.82 12.48
N GLY A 91 7.99 -0.73 12.69
CA GLY A 91 7.90 0.41 11.76
C GLY A 91 6.64 0.38 10.89
N GLY A 92 6.25 1.51 10.33
CA GLY A 92 5.06 1.62 9.47
C GLY A 92 3.73 1.59 10.21
N GLY A 93 2.67 2.01 9.50
CA GLY A 93 1.31 2.12 10.02
C GLY A 93 1.05 3.31 10.94
N PRO A 94 -0.15 3.37 11.57
CA PRO A 94 -0.60 4.49 12.38
C PRO A 94 0.40 4.87 13.48
N GLY A 95 0.84 6.13 13.47
CA GLY A 95 1.80 6.67 14.44
C GLY A 95 3.28 6.45 14.10
N SER A 96 3.61 5.69 13.05
CA SER A 96 5.00 5.47 12.61
C SER A 96 5.12 5.20 11.10
N TRP A 97 4.25 5.79 10.30
CA TRP A 97 4.11 5.56 8.84
C TRP A 97 5.43 5.54 8.07
N GLU A 98 6.35 6.46 8.37
CA GLU A 98 7.60 6.65 7.64
C GLU A 98 8.87 6.31 8.45
N SER A 99 8.77 5.58 9.57
CA SER A 99 9.94 5.36 10.44
C SER A 99 9.92 4.07 11.25
N GLY A 100 11.08 3.73 11.84
CA GLY A 100 11.22 2.59 12.77
C GLY A 100 11.36 1.23 12.10
N PHE A 101 11.54 1.20 10.78
CA PHE A 101 11.63 -0.02 10.00
C PHE A 101 12.86 -0.86 10.32
N GLY A 102 12.63 -2.15 10.54
CA GLY A 102 13.72 -3.10 10.75
C GLY A 102 14.37 -3.57 9.45
N PHE A 103 13.56 -3.70 8.38
CA PHE A 103 14.01 -3.99 7.02
C PHE A 103 13.88 -2.74 6.16
N VAL A 104 14.95 -2.42 5.45
CA VAL A 104 15.01 -1.31 4.51
C VAL A 104 15.74 -1.77 3.25
N THR A 105 15.45 -1.24 2.08
CA THR A 105 16.30 -1.50 0.92
C THR A 105 17.56 -0.64 0.95
N THR A 106 18.62 -1.14 0.32
CA THR A 106 19.79 -0.33 0.04
C THR A 106 19.39 0.65 -1.04
N ASN A 107 19.29 1.92 -0.69
CA ASN A 107 19.16 3.07 -1.60
C ASN A 107 19.84 2.80 -2.95
N GLY A 108 19.06 2.31 -3.92
CA GLY A 108 19.50 1.95 -5.26
C GLY A 108 19.75 3.18 -6.14
N ILE A 109 20.19 4.29 -5.54
CA ILE A 109 20.07 5.67 -6.00
C ILE A 109 20.70 5.94 -7.38
N ALA A 110 21.42 4.99 -7.97
CA ALA A 110 22.06 5.16 -9.27
C ALA A 110 21.89 4.01 -10.28
N THR A 111 21.18 2.92 -9.96
CA THR A 111 21.14 1.75 -10.86
C THR A 111 19.85 1.70 -11.67
N ASN A 112 19.98 1.83 -13.00
CA ASN A 112 18.88 1.58 -13.93
C ASN A 112 18.33 0.16 -13.77
N GLY A 113 17.01 0.01 -13.68
CA GLY A 113 16.36 -1.29 -13.57
C GLY A 113 16.23 -1.87 -12.16
N PHE A 114 16.69 -1.18 -11.11
CA PHE A 114 16.63 -1.71 -9.75
C PHE A 114 15.18 -1.84 -9.26
N LYS A 115 14.85 -3.00 -8.66
CA LYS A 115 13.58 -3.27 -7.99
C LYS A 115 13.85 -3.70 -6.56
N ASP A 116 13.06 -3.21 -5.62
CA ASP A 116 13.24 -3.59 -4.20
C ASP A 116 12.85 -5.06 -3.99
N LEU A 117 11.68 -5.45 -4.48
CA LEU A 117 11.10 -6.79 -4.44
C LEU A 117 10.69 -7.25 -5.84
N VAL A 118 11.27 -8.34 -6.31
CA VAL A 118 10.95 -8.96 -7.60
C VAL A 118 10.27 -10.30 -7.36
N ILE A 119 9.14 -10.55 -8.01
CA ILE A 119 8.54 -11.88 -8.07
C ILE A 119 8.71 -12.40 -9.49
N SER A 120 9.64 -13.34 -9.66
CA SER A 120 10.16 -13.78 -10.98
C SER A 120 9.60 -15.10 -11.48
N ALA A 121 8.75 -15.76 -10.69
CA ALA A 121 8.05 -16.98 -11.07
C ALA A 121 6.62 -16.99 -10.50
N PRO A 122 5.73 -17.87 -10.98
CA PRO A 122 4.43 -18.08 -10.36
C PRO A 122 4.56 -18.52 -8.90
N VAL A 123 3.99 -17.76 -7.98
CA VAL A 123 4.07 -18.05 -6.53
C VAL A 123 2.73 -17.82 -5.82
N THR A 124 2.66 -18.32 -4.60
CA THR A 124 1.53 -18.09 -3.70
C THR A 124 1.98 -17.94 -2.26
N ASN A 125 1.12 -17.37 -1.41
CA ASN A 125 1.32 -17.28 0.04
C ASN A 125 2.62 -16.56 0.41
N ILE A 126 2.67 -15.29 0.02
CA ILE A 126 3.78 -14.40 0.34
C ILE A 126 3.25 -13.30 1.26
N THR A 127 3.96 -13.05 2.36
CA THR A 127 3.65 -11.97 3.28
C THR A 127 4.89 -11.11 3.50
N VAL A 128 4.74 -9.80 3.32
CA VAL A 128 5.79 -8.80 3.51
C VAL A 128 5.29 -7.76 4.49
N GLU A 129 6.08 -7.53 5.54
CA GLU A 129 5.72 -6.64 6.64
C GLU A 129 6.91 -5.82 7.11
N HIS A 130 6.66 -4.59 7.55
CA HIS A 130 7.67 -3.75 8.21
C HIS A 130 8.89 -3.49 7.33
N PHE A 131 8.64 -3.22 6.05
CA PHE A 131 9.66 -3.04 5.03
C PHE A 131 9.56 -1.63 4.42
N ASP A 132 10.62 -0.85 4.59
CA ASP A 132 10.89 0.40 3.88
C ASP A 132 11.55 0.09 2.52
N MET A 133 10.87 0.46 1.45
CA MET A 133 11.27 0.24 0.07
C MET A 133 11.37 1.60 -0.62
N ALA A 134 12.60 1.97 -1.01
CA ALA A 134 12.88 3.23 -1.63
C ALA A 134 13.90 3.11 -2.78
N ASN A 135 13.68 3.93 -3.80
CA ASN A 135 14.51 3.96 -5.00
C ASN A 135 15.37 5.24 -5.09
N ALA A 136 15.72 5.66 -6.31
CA ALA A 136 16.61 6.80 -6.51
C ALA A 136 15.98 8.17 -6.24
N GLY A 137 14.70 8.21 -5.89
CA GLY A 137 13.93 9.42 -5.76
C GLY A 137 13.11 9.75 -6.99
N ARG A 138 12.10 10.58 -6.74
CA ARG A 138 11.06 11.06 -7.67
C ARG A 138 11.59 11.66 -8.98
N PHE A 139 12.63 12.48 -8.93
CA PHE A 139 13.08 13.28 -10.09
C PHE A 139 14.25 12.66 -10.86
N THR A 140 14.50 11.37 -10.71
CA THR A 140 15.57 10.73 -11.46
C THR A 140 15.11 10.35 -12.87
N THR A 141 16.03 10.40 -13.84
CA THR A 141 15.75 10.03 -15.24
C THR A 141 15.71 8.51 -15.45
N ASN A 142 15.67 7.73 -14.37
CA ASN A 142 15.66 6.29 -14.41
C ASN A 142 14.21 5.84 -14.61
N ASN A 143 13.87 5.26 -15.75
CA ASN A 143 12.48 4.92 -16.07
C ASN A 143 12.11 3.48 -15.75
N ASN A 144 12.86 2.83 -14.85
CA ASN A 144 12.68 1.41 -14.58
C ASN A 144 13.01 1.07 -13.13
N GLN A 145 12.54 1.84 -12.14
CA GLN A 145 12.64 1.46 -10.73
C GLN A 145 11.27 1.37 -10.09
N ASP A 146 10.96 0.21 -9.54
CA ASP A 146 9.73 -0.01 -8.78
C ASP A 146 10.07 -0.59 -7.41
N CYS A 147 9.18 -0.39 -6.43
CA CYS A 147 9.35 -1.11 -5.17
C CYS A 147 9.02 -2.58 -5.37
N ILE A 148 7.80 -2.88 -5.83
CA ILE A 148 7.36 -4.25 -6.09
C ILE A 148 7.14 -4.41 -7.59
N TYR A 149 7.75 -5.46 -8.16
CA TYR A 149 7.67 -5.76 -9.58
C TYR A 149 7.35 -7.23 -9.81
N THR A 150 6.31 -7.50 -10.60
CA THR A 150 6.05 -8.83 -11.11
C THR A 150 5.38 -8.84 -12.48
N LEU A 151 5.83 -9.76 -13.33
CA LEU A 151 5.15 -10.17 -14.56
C LEU A 151 4.65 -11.61 -14.48
N SER A 152 4.66 -12.20 -13.28
CA SER A 152 4.25 -13.58 -13.03
C SER A 152 2.92 -13.63 -12.32
N THR A 153 2.25 -14.78 -12.36
CA THR A 153 1.06 -15.04 -11.56
C THR A 153 1.41 -15.02 -10.07
N VAL A 154 0.74 -14.18 -9.29
CA VAL A 154 0.95 -14.09 -7.84
C VAL A 154 -0.40 -14.16 -7.14
N THR A 155 -0.59 -15.21 -6.33
CA THR A 155 -1.84 -15.40 -5.60
C THR A 155 -1.62 -15.34 -4.09
N ASN A 156 -2.60 -14.86 -3.31
CA ASN A 156 -2.48 -14.81 -1.84
C ASN A 156 -1.22 -14.06 -1.39
N PHE A 157 -1.16 -12.77 -1.73
CA PHE A 157 -0.09 -11.86 -1.37
C PHE A 157 -0.58 -10.90 -0.29
N THR A 158 0.19 -10.71 0.77
CA THR A 158 -0.11 -9.74 1.83
C THR A 158 1.04 -8.76 1.97
N LEU A 159 0.72 -7.46 1.91
CA LEU A 159 1.63 -6.36 2.19
C LEU A 159 1.05 -5.52 3.32
N ARG A 160 1.79 -5.37 4.41
CA ARG A 160 1.31 -4.55 5.53
C ARG A 160 2.38 -3.84 6.32
N TYR A 161 2.05 -2.66 6.85
CA TYR A 161 3.01 -1.85 7.60
C TYR A 161 4.30 -1.61 6.81
N CYS A 162 4.20 -1.38 5.50
CA CYS A 162 5.33 -1.09 4.63
C CYS A 162 5.31 0.37 4.19
N PHE A 163 6.49 0.89 3.84
CA PHE A 163 6.63 2.23 3.26
C PHE A 163 7.24 2.10 1.88
N LEU A 164 6.48 2.43 0.83
CA LEU A 164 6.92 2.36 -0.55
C LEU A 164 7.05 3.79 -1.04
N HIS A 165 8.28 4.27 -1.24
CA HIS A 165 8.46 5.70 -1.44
C HIS A 165 9.64 6.13 -2.29
N ASP A 166 9.59 7.40 -2.71
CA ASP A 166 10.67 8.06 -3.42
C ASP A 166 11.14 7.22 -4.61
N VAL A 167 10.17 6.82 -5.44
CA VAL A 167 10.37 6.07 -6.67
C VAL A 167 10.27 6.99 -7.88
N CYS A 168 10.99 6.65 -8.95
CA CYS A 168 10.91 7.37 -10.22
C CYS A 168 9.85 6.78 -11.18
N ARG A 169 9.42 5.54 -10.93
CA ARG A 169 8.36 4.85 -11.66
C ARG A 169 7.22 4.43 -10.74
N CYS A 170 6.85 3.15 -10.65
CA CYS A 170 5.70 2.69 -9.89
C CYS A 170 6.13 2.26 -8.49
N GLN A 171 5.25 2.33 -7.51
CA GLN A 171 5.49 1.63 -6.24
C GLN A 171 5.19 0.13 -6.41
N ILE A 172 4.10 -0.19 -7.11
CA ILE A 172 3.74 -1.55 -7.50
C ILE A 172 3.54 -1.58 -9.02
N LEU A 173 4.24 -2.50 -9.69
CA LEU A 173 3.95 -2.85 -11.07
C LEU A 173 3.62 -4.33 -11.19
N THR A 174 2.43 -4.61 -11.72
CA THR A 174 1.94 -5.95 -12.03
C THR A 174 1.59 -6.04 -13.52
N ALA A 175 1.94 -7.16 -14.15
CA ALA A 175 1.47 -7.51 -15.49
C ALA A 175 1.38 -9.03 -15.68
N GLY A 176 1.06 -9.73 -14.60
CA GLY A 176 0.70 -11.14 -14.60
C GLY A 176 -0.56 -11.33 -13.77
N ASP A 177 -1.24 -12.45 -13.95
CA ASP A 177 -2.51 -12.75 -13.28
C ASP A 177 -2.35 -12.74 -11.75
N CYS A 178 -2.60 -11.59 -11.12
CA CYS A 178 -2.51 -11.43 -9.67
C CYS A 178 -3.90 -11.56 -9.03
N ASP A 179 -3.98 -12.30 -7.93
CA ASP A 179 -5.25 -12.71 -7.31
C ASP A 179 -5.14 -12.76 -5.79
N LYS A 180 -6.17 -12.34 -5.06
CA LYS A 180 -6.20 -12.39 -3.58
C LYS A 180 -5.06 -11.59 -2.94
N TRP A 181 -4.94 -10.32 -3.30
CA TRP A 181 -3.97 -9.42 -2.70
C TRP A 181 -4.60 -8.64 -1.54
N LEU A 182 -3.92 -8.60 -0.41
CA LEU A 182 -4.26 -7.75 0.73
C LEU A 182 -3.15 -6.71 0.93
N ILE A 183 -3.50 -5.45 0.82
CA ILE A 183 -2.63 -4.32 1.16
C ILE A 183 -3.29 -3.56 2.30
N GLU A 184 -2.63 -3.50 3.45
CA GLU A 184 -3.16 -2.78 4.62
C GLU A 184 -2.10 -2.02 5.42
N TYR A 185 -2.47 -0.86 5.98
CA TYR A 185 -1.56 -0.05 6.81
C TYR A 185 -0.22 0.28 6.15
N CYS A 186 -0.20 0.40 4.82
CA CYS A 186 0.97 0.80 4.07
C CYS A 186 0.95 2.29 3.77
N ASP A 187 2.13 2.88 3.69
CA ASP A 187 2.35 4.25 3.22
C ASP A 187 2.97 4.20 1.82
N PHE A 188 2.32 4.85 0.88
CA PHE A 188 2.77 5.04 -0.50
C PHE A 188 3.05 6.51 -0.67
N ALA A 189 4.32 6.90 -0.88
CA ALA A 189 4.66 8.31 -0.98
C ALA A 189 5.58 8.67 -2.15
N ARG A 190 5.27 9.77 -2.84
CA ARG A 190 6.23 10.49 -3.71
C ARG A 190 6.82 9.64 -4.84
N ASN A 191 5.96 9.22 -5.76
CA ASN A 191 6.37 8.64 -7.02
C ASN A 191 6.86 9.70 -8.03
N GLY A 192 7.38 9.25 -9.17
CA GLY A 192 7.89 10.13 -10.22
C GLY A 192 6.79 11.06 -10.76
N PRO A 193 7.10 12.31 -11.16
CA PRO A 193 6.10 13.19 -11.74
C PRO A 193 5.66 12.69 -13.11
N ALA A 194 4.42 13.01 -13.48
CA ALA A 194 3.86 12.79 -14.81
C ALA A 194 4.70 13.44 -15.93
N GLY A 195 4.55 12.97 -17.17
CA GLY A 195 4.92 13.76 -18.37
C GLY A 195 6.02 13.19 -19.27
N ASP A 196 6.51 11.97 -19.05
CA ASP A 196 7.47 11.29 -19.93
C ASP A 196 6.92 10.03 -20.62
N GLY A 197 5.61 9.78 -20.52
CA GLY A 197 4.92 8.69 -21.21
C GLY A 197 5.20 7.30 -20.63
N ILE A 198 5.67 7.25 -19.38
CA ILE A 198 5.88 6.03 -18.62
C ILE A 198 4.90 6.03 -17.45
N HIS A 199 4.37 4.85 -17.11
CA HIS A 199 3.55 4.60 -15.94
C HIS A 199 4.31 4.88 -14.66
N LYS A 200 3.76 5.68 -13.75
CA LYS A 200 4.41 6.00 -12.48
C LYS A 200 3.49 5.84 -11.30
N GLU A 201 2.32 5.25 -11.46
CA GLU A 201 1.26 5.20 -10.44
C GLU A 201 1.71 4.47 -9.16
N ALA A 202 0.96 4.65 -8.07
CA ALA A 202 1.23 3.86 -6.87
C ALA A 202 1.05 2.36 -7.15
N TRP A 203 0.03 2.03 -7.94
CA TRP A 203 -0.11 0.72 -8.56
C TRP A 203 -0.43 0.89 -10.04
N SER A 204 0.46 0.37 -10.89
CA SER A 204 0.22 0.17 -12.31
C SER A 204 0.02 -1.32 -12.59
N GLY A 205 -1.19 -1.71 -13.01
CA GLY A 205 -1.59 -3.11 -13.17
C GLY A 205 -2.39 -3.40 -14.44
N GLN A 206 -2.96 -4.59 -14.52
CA GLN A 206 -3.73 -5.11 -15.64
C GLN A 206 -5.09 -5.66 -15.19
N ASP A 207 -5.34 -6.97 -15.29
CA ASP A 207 -6.62 -7.61 -14.99
C ASP A 207 -6.62 -8.39 -13.67
N GLU A 208 -6.05 -7.79 -12.62
CA GLU A 208 -5.97 -8.41 -11.30
C GLU A 208 -7.34 -8.55 -10.62
N ASN A 209 -7.49 -9.60 -9.81
CA ASN A 209 -8.76 -9.96 -9.17
C ASN A 209 -8.63 -10.12 -7.66
N ASP A 210 -9.76 -10.01 -6.95
CA ASP A 210 -9.87 -10.24 -5.51
C ASP A 210 -8.85 -9.41 -4.69
N VAL A 211 -8.74 -8.12 -4.99
CA VAL A 211 -7.81 -7.20 -4.33
C VAL A 211 -8.49 -6.44 -3.19
N THR A 212 -7.88 -6.40 -2.02
CA THR A 212 -8.28 -5.55 -0.90
C THR A 212 -7.19 -4.54 -0.58
N ILE A 213 -7.53 -3.25 -0.62
CA ILE A 213 -6.66 -2.15 -0.20
C ILE A 213 -7.38 -1.40 0.91
N ARG A 214 -6.83 -1.43 2.13
CA ARG A 214 -7.48 -0.79 3.28
C ARG A 214 -6.54 -0.11 4.24
N TYR A 215 -7.00 0.97 4.85
CA TYR A 215 -6.26 1.64 5.92
C TYR A 215 -4.86 2.08 5.49
N CYS A 216 -4.66 2.34 4.20
CA CYS A 216 -3.40 2.81 3.63
C CYS A 216 -3.39 4.33 3.49
N LEU A 217 -2.19 4.87 3.39
CA LEU A 217 -1.93 6.27 3.10
C LEU A 217 -1.28 6.38 1.72
N PHE A 218 -1.87 7.18 0.83
CA PHE A 218 -1.33 7.51 -0.50
C PHE A 218 -1.02 9.01 -0.55
N LYS A 219 0.26 9.34 -0.42
CA LYS A 219 0.78 10.71 -0.36
C LYS A 219 1.48 11.10 -1.65
N ASP A 220 1.12 12.26 -2.18
CA ASP A 220 1.87 12.91 -3.26
C ASP A 220 2.06 12.00 -4.48
N ILE A 221 1.05 11.19 -4.78
CA ILE A 221 1.07 10.29 -5.93
C ILE A 221 0.65 11.09 -7.16
N SER A 222 1.46 11.01 -8.21
CA SER A 222 1.24 11.70 -9.48
C SER A 222 1.13 10.70 -10.63
N ASP A 223 0.72 11.19 -11.80
CA ASP A 223 0.67 10.53 -13.12
C ASP A 223 -0.77 10.34 -13.62
N THR A 224 -1.08 9.26 -14.34
CA THR A 224 -2.42 9.09 -14.92
C THR A 224 -3.46 8.87 -13.81
N ALA A 225 -3.13 8.06 -12.80
CA ALA A 225 -3.93 7.90 -11.60
C ALA A 225 -3.10 7.55 -10.36
N VAL A 226 -3.74 7.45 -9.19
CA VAL A 226 -3.09 6.83 -8.02
C VAL A 226 -2.99 5.32 -8.22
N LEU A 227 -4.11 4.69 -8.60
CA LEU A 227 -4.18 3.29 -8.98
C LEU A 227 -4.67 3.21 -10.43
N ALA A 228 -3.86 2.66 -11.32
CA ALA A 228 -4.17 2.55 -12.74
C ALA A 228 -4.05 1.10 -13.21
N LEU A 229 -5.13 0.56 -13.74
CA LEU A 229 -5.13 -0.71 -14.45
C LEU A 229 -5.24 -0.43 -15.95
N VAL A 230 -4.09 -0.53 -16.61
CA VAL A 230 -3.86 -0.01 -17.95
C VAL A 230 -2.95 -0.97 -18.70
N ASN A 231 -3.24 -1.21 -19.98
CA ASN A 231 -2.47 -2.07 -20.89
C ASN A 231 -2.61 -3.61 -20.72
N GLY A 232 -3.75 -4.10 -20.27
CA GLY A 232 -4.11 -5.52 -20.27
C GLY A 232 -5.32 -5.83 -21.17
N ALA A 233 -5.81 -7.06 -21.12
CA ALA A 233 -7.07 -7.42 -21.76
C ALA A 233 -7.81 -8.39 -20.86
N GLY A 234 -9.02 -8.03 -20.42
CA GLY A 234 -9.73 -8.82 -19.44
C GLY A 234 -10.64 -7.98 -18.56
N MET A 235 -10.88 -8.47 -17.36
CA MET A 235 -11.73 -7.83 -16.37
C MET A 235 -11.01 -7.84 -15.04
N ALA A 236 -10.76 -6.66 -14.47
CA ALA A 236 -10.29 -6.54 -13.11
C ALA A 236 -11.50 -6.59 -12.19
N ALA A 237 -11.67 -7.69 -11.44
CA ALA A 237 -12.88 -7.93 -10.66
C ALA A 237 -12.63 -7.94 -9.14
N ASN A 238 -13.67 -7.56 -8.39
CA ASN A 238 -13.77 -7.72 -6.94
C ASN A 238 -12.71 -6.95 -6.15
N TRP A 239 -12.47 -5.69 -6.52
CA TRP A 239 -11.60 -4.81 -5.75
C TRP A 239 -12.37 -4.15 -4.61
N SER A 240 -11.86 -4.25 -3.37
CA SER A 240 -12.37 -3.56 -2.19
C SER A 240 -11.34 -2.54 -1.72
N ILE A 241 -11.64 -1.26 -1.91
CA ILE A 241 -10.76 -0.13 -1.60
C ILE A 241 -11.45 0.72 -0.54
N TYR A 242 -11.05 0.60 0.73
CA TYR A 242 -11.76 1.27 1.82
C TYR A 242 -10.93 1.74 3.00
N GLY A 243 -11.38 2.79 3.69
CA GLY A 243 -10.69 3.30 4.86
C GLY A 243 -9.31 3.89 4.54
N ASN A 244 -9.04 4.25 3.28
CA ASN A 244 -7.74 4.80 2.89
C ASN A 244 -7.78 6.32 2.89
N VAL A 245 -6.59 6.92 3.02
CA VAL A 245 -6.40 8.36 2.83
C VAL A 245 -5.57 8.58 1.59
N PHE A 246 -6.11 9.35 0.65
CA PHE A 246 -5.41 9.85 -0.53
C PHE A 246 -5.19 11.34 -0.35
N VAL A 247 -3.94 11.80 -0.36
CA VAL A 247 -3.62 13.21 -0.11
C VAL A 247 -2.48 13.72 -0.97
N ASP A 248 -2.65 14.90 -1.52
CA ASP A 248 -1.54 15.74 -1.97
C ASP A 248 -1.17 16.70 -0.84
N THR A 249 0.07 16.68 -0.39
CA THR A 249 0.56 17.53 0.71
C THR A 249 0.98 18.93 0.24
N GLY A 250 0.79 19.24 -1.04
CA GLY A 250 1.29 20.45 -1.71
C GLY A 250 2.69 20.26 -2.28
N LEU A 251 3.13 19.00 -2.49
CA LEU A 251 4.42 18.72 -3.08
C LEU A 251 4.42 19.17 -4.55
N PRO A 252 5.38 20.00 -5.01
CA PRO A 252 5.36 20.54 -6.36
C PRO A 252 5.27 19.46 -7.45
N GLY A 253 4.39 19.67 -8.42
CA GLY A 253 4.22 18.79 -9.58
C GLY A 253 3.47 17.49 -9.29
N VAL A 254 2.83 17.35 -8.13
CA VAL A 254 1.82 16.31 -7.91
C VAL A 254 0.58 16.66 -8.73
N GLN A 255 0.15 15.71 -9.54
CA GLN A 255 -1.05 15.81 -10.34
C GLN A 255 -1.52 14.43 -10.75
N VAL A 256 -2.84 14.22 -10.78
CA VAL A 256 -3.46 12.98 -11.26
C VAL A 256 -4.53 13.31 -12.29
N SER A 257 -4.79 12.43 -13.26
CA SER A 257 -5.98 12.60 -14.12
C SER A 257 -7.23 12.03 -13.45
N TYR A 258 -7.07 10.97 -12.66
CA TYR A 258 -8.11 10.35 -11.81
C TYR A 258 -7.49 9.78 -10.54
N LEU A 259 -8.31 9.48 -9.54
CA LEU A 259 -7.81 8.73 -8.38
C LEU A 259 -7.63 7.25 -8.74
N LEU A 260 -8.67 6.67 -9.33
CA LEU A 260 -8.69 5.30 -9.84
C LEU A 260 -8.96 5.32 -11.34
N GLU A 261 -8.17 4.58 -12.11
CA GLU A 261 -8.38 4.42 -13.54
C GLU A 261 -8.36 2.95 -13.95
N VAL A 262 -9.41 2.54 -14.67
CA VAL A 262 -9.44 1.34 -15.51
C VAL A 262 -9.79 1.81 -16.91
N LYS A 263 -8.86 1.61 -17.84
CA LYS A 263 -8.97 2.17 -19.20
C LYS A 263 -9.30 1.10 -20.24
N TYR A 264 -10.40 1.32 -20.93
CA TYR A 264 -10.86 0.58 -22.10
C TYR A 264 -10.40 1.31 -23.37
N ALA A 265 -9.15 1.09 -23.79
CA ALA A 265 -8.61 1.74 -24.98
C ALA A 265 -7.89 0.77 -25.91
N SER A 266 -8.35 0.71 -27.17
CA SER A 266 -7.72 -0.08 -28.22
C SER A 266 -6.19 0.11 -28.25
N PRO A 267 -5.40 -0.97 -28.33
CA PRO A 267 -5.82 -2.37 -28.58
C PRO A 267 -6.19 -3.18 -27.32
N THR A 268 -6.17 -2.58 -26.13
CA THR A 268 -6.28 -3.22 -24.82
C THR A 268 -7.60 -2.89 -24.12
N PHE A 269 -8.36 -3.91 -23.76
CA PHE A 269 -9.71 -3.75 -23.24
C PHE A 269 -9.77 -4.35 -21.84
N ILE A 270 -9.44 -3.56 -20.83
CA ILE A 270 -9.71 -3.91 -19.43
C ILE A 270 -11.03 -3.28 -19.04
N THR A 271 -11.88 -4.03 -18.36
CA THR A 271 -13.10 -3.52 -17.73
C THR A 271 -13.06 -3.73 -16.22
N ALA A 272 -13.87 -2.98 -15.48
CA ALA A 272 -13.99 -3.10 -14.03
C ALA A 272 -15.31 -3.80 -13.65
N SER A 273 -15.25 -4.72 -12.68
CA SER A 273 -16.47 -5.36 -12.14
C SER A 273 -16.42 -5.55 -10.63
N ASN A 274 -17.52 -5.22 -9.95
CA ASN A 274 -17.65 -5.35 -8.49
C ASN A 274 -16.56 -4.59 -7.71
N TRP A 275 -16.21 -3.38 -8.13
CA TRP A 275 -15.31 -2.51 -7.36
C TRP A 275 -16.07 -1.76 -6.29
N LEU A 276 -15.58 -1.77 -5.05
CA LEU A 276 -16.17 -1.11 -3.90
C LEU A 276 -15.19 -0.06 -3.37
N PHE A 277 -15.52 1.22 -3.52
CA PHE A 277 -14.73 2.35 -3.05
C PHE A 277 -15.43 3.04 -1.88
N TYR A 278 -15.13 2.61 -0.65
CA TYR A 278 -15.90 3.00 0.55
C TYR A 278 -15.11 3.67 1.63
N ASN A 279 -15.68 4.64 2.33
CA ASN A 279 -15.07 5.21 3.52
C ASN A 279 -13.63 5.69 3.26
N ASN A 280 -13.34 6.34 2.13
CA ASN A 280 -12.01 6.87 1.85
C ASN A 280 -12.01 8.39 1.97
N ASP A 281 -10.86 8.96 2.34
CA ASP A 281 -10.62 10.40 2.28
C ASP A 281 -9.80 10.74 1.04
N VAL A 282 -10.20 11.79 0.32
CA VAL A 282 -9.48 12.32 -0.85
C VAL A 282 -9.27 13.82 -0.64
N ILE A 283 -8.01 14.22 -0.50
CA ILE A 283 -7.63 15.50 0.08
C ILE A 283 -6.66 16.25 -0.84
N ASN A 284 -7.00 17.49 -1.18
CA ASN A 284 -6.08 18.49 -1.73
C ASN A 284 -5.47 18.17 -3.11
N TYR A 285 -6.02 17.23 -3.88
CA TYR A 285 -5.47 16.90 -5.19
C TYR A 285 -5.70 18.01 -6.22
N ASN A 286 -4.74 18.17 -7.14
CA ASN A 286 -4.84 19.00 -8.35
C ASN A 286 -5.14 20.50 -8.10
N VAL A 287 -4.85 21.02 -6.90
CA VAL A 287 -4.99 22.45 -6.56
C VAL A 287 -4.21 23.32 -7.54
N GLY A 288 -4.95 24.18 -8.26
CA GLY A 288 -4.38 25.08 -9.27
C GLY A 288 -4.23 24.49 -10.67
N ASN A 289 -4.73 23.27 -10.93
CA ASN A 289 -4.75 22.67 -12.27
C ASN A 289 -6.18 22.32 -12.70
N PRO A 290 -6.85 23.15 -13.51
CA PRO A 290 -8.26 22.95 -13.86
C PRO A 290 -8.52 21.87 -14.92
N ASN A 291 -7.50 21.26 -15.54
CA ASN A 291 -7.72 20.35 -16.69
C ASN A 291 -7.67 18.86 -16.33
N ASN A 292 -7.60 18.55 -15.03
CA ASN A 292 -7.47 17.20 -14.52
C ASN A 292 -8.67 16.86 -13.62
N ASN A 293 -8.97 15.59 -13.42
CA ASN A 293 -10.10 15.20 -12.58
C ASN A 293 -9.62 14.51 -11.30
N VAL A 294 -10.51 14.48 -10.32
CA VAL A 294 -10.35 13.64 -9.13
C VAL A 294 -11.56 12.70 -9.11
N GLY A 295 -11.39 11.47 -8.65
CA GLY A 295 -12.48 10.48 -8.65
C GLY A 295 -12.18 9.24 -9.49
N LEU A 296 -13.21 8.61 -10.03
CA LEU A 296 -13.14 7.24 -10.53
C LEU A 296 -13.50 7.17 -12.01
N ARG A 297 -12.50 6.84 -12.83
CA ARG A 297 -12.69 6.45 -14.22
C ARG A 297 -12.59 4.95 -14.37
N LEU A 298 -13.73 4.28 -14.24
CA LEU A 298 -13.82 2.84 -14.48
C LEU A 298 -14.60 2.64 -15.78
N GLU A 299 -13.90 2.44 -16.90
CA GLU A 299 -14.56 2.27 -18.20
C GLU A 299 -15.22 0.88 -18.30
N ASP A 300 -16.42 0.85 -18.89
CA ASP A 300 -17.31 -0.32 -18.95
C ASP A 300 -17.54 -1.00 -17.57
N ALA A 301 -17.66 -0.17 -16.53
CA ALA A 301 -17.89 -0.62 -15.16
C ALA A 301 -19.22 -1.35 -14.99
N THR A 302 -19.17 -2.49 -14.30
CA THR A 302 -20.35 -3.25 -13.86
C THR A 302 -20.33 -3.44 -12.35
N ASN A 303 -21.46 -3.19 -11.67
CA ASN A 303 -21.59 -3.33 -10.21
C ASN A 303 -20.50 -2.61 -9.40
N CYS A 304 -19.97 -1.50 -9.90
CA CYS A 304 -18.98 -0.69 -9.19
C CYS A 304 -19.69 0.37 -8.33
N GLN A 305 -19.17 0.63 -7.14
CA GLN A 305 -19.84 1.41 -6.11
C GLN A 305 -18.86 2.37 -5.41
N ALA A 306 -19.31 3.60 -5.13
CA ALA A 306 -18.59 4.59 -4.34
C ALA A 306 -19.51 5.25 -3.31
N TYR A 307 -19.42 4.82 -2.06
CA TYR A 307 -20.27 5.28 -0.95
C TYR A 307 -19.46 5.73 0.26
N ASP A 308 -20.00 6.68 1.02
CA ASP A 308 -19.42 7.17 2.28
C ASP A 308 -17.98 7.67 2.17
N ASN A 309 -17.55 8.18 1.02
CA ASN A 309 -16.23 8.80 0.88
C ASN A 309 -16.29 10.29 1.23
N LEU A 310 -15.14 10.87 1.55
CA LEU A 310 -14.99 12.29 1.89
C LEU A 310 -14.01 12.94 0.91
N PHE A 311 -14.48 13.92 0.15
CA PHE A 311 -13.69 14.70 -0.80
C PHE A 311 -13.53 16.14 -0.32
N TYR A 312 -12.30 16.54 -0.05
CA TYR A 312 -11.97 17.86 0.48
C TYR A 312 -10.90 18.58 -0.34
N ASN A 313 -11.17 19.82 -0.72
CA ASN A 313 -10.21 20.72 -1.34
C ASN A 313 -9.60 20.17 -2.65
N ASN A 314 -10.36 19.41 -3.43
CA ASN A 314 -9.87 18.82 -4.68
C ASN A 314 -10.23 19.69 -5.88
N TYR A 315 -9.23 20.02 -6.69
CA TYR A 315 -9.37 20.93 -7.83
C TYR A 315 -9.17 20.17 -9.14
N GLY A 316 -9.57 20.78 -10.26
CA GLY A 316 -9.74 20.05 -11.51
C GLY A 316 -10.99 20.47 -12.26
N ASP A 317 -11.54 19.63 -13.15
CA ASP A 317 -12.95 19.77 -13.55
C ASP A 317 -13.91 19.35 -12.41
N GLY A 318 -13.38 18.72 -11.35
CA GLY A 318 -14.10 18.39 -10.11
C GLY A 318 -13.92 16.93 -9.68
N VAL A 319 -14.77 16.48 -8.75
CA VAL A 319 -14.93 15.06 -8.44
C VAL A 319 -15.84 14.42 -9.49
N GLU A 320 -15.37 13.37 -10.16
CA GLU A 320 -16.07 12.72 -11.27
C GLU A 320 -16.20 11.20 -11.07
N TYR A 321 -17.36 10.66 -11.47
CA TYR A 321 -17.60 9.23 -11.59
C TYR A 321 -18.03 8.91 -13.02
N TYR A 322 -17.32 7.99 -13.67
CA TYR A 322 -17.71 7.51 -14.99
C TYR A 322 -19.02 6.70 -14.95
N ALA A 323 -19.69 6.62 -16.11
CA ALA A 323 -20.93 5.88 -16.25
C ALA A 323 -20.77 4.40 -15.83
N GLY A 324 -21.75 3.86 -15.12
CA GLY A 324 -21.74 2.48 -14.61
C GLY A 324 -21.26 2.34 -13.15
N ILE A 325 -20.75 3.42 -12.55
CA ILE A 325 -20.42 3.48 -11.12
C ILE A 325 -21.63 4.05 -10.36
N ALA A 326 -22.17 3.29 -9.41
CA ALA A 326 -23.17 3.79 -8.49
C ALA A 326 -22.51 4.57 -7.37
N HIS A 327 -22.97 5.78 -7.07
CA HIS A 327 -22.41 6.61 -6.02
C HIS A 327 -23.52 7.39 -5.29
N ASP A 328 -23.39 7.51 -3.97
CA ASP A 328 -24.29 8.25 -3.09
C ASP A 328 -23.61 8.40 -1.71
N PHE A 329 -24.24 9.12 -0.78
CA PHE A 329 -23.76 9.26 0.60
C PHE A 329 -22.31 9.75 0.70
N ASN A 330 -21.74 10.41 -0.30
CA ASN A 330 -20.40 10.97 -0.20
C ASN A 330 -20.47 12.38 0.41
N TRP A 331 -19.36 12.81 1.00
CA TRP A 331 -19.19 14.13 1.61
C TRP A 331 -18.28 14.98 0.74
N TYR A 332 -18.64 16.25 0.54
CA TYR A 332 -17.96 17.17 -0.34
C TYR A 332 -17.79 18.55 0.31
N ASP A 333 -16.57 19.11 0.23
CA ASP A 333 -16.28 20.49 0.62
C ASP A 333 -15.06 21.02 -0.11
N ASP A 334 -15.09 22.31 -0.46
CA ASP A 334 -14.01 23.04 -1.13
C ASP A 334 -13.47 22.40 -2.43
N ASN A 335 -14.23 21.52 -3.08
CA ASN A 335 -13.85 21.01 -4.39
C ASN A 335 -14.26 21.98 -5.50
N PHE A 336 -13.63 21.87 -6.68
CA PHE A 336 -14.00 22.72 -7.82
C PHE A 336 -15.46 22.49 -8.28
N THR A 337 -15.84 21.22 -8.41
CA THR A 337 -17.23 20.80 -8.69
C THR A 337 -17.53 19.53 -7.88
N ASP A 338 -18.72 19.50 -7.28
CA ASP A 338 -19.24 18.34 -6.57
C ASP A 338 -20.32 17.61 -7.38
N PRO A 339 -20.30 16.27 -7.41
CA PRO A 339 -21.41 15.45 -7.89
C PRO A 339 -22.70 15.74 -7.14
N VAL A 340 -23.82 15.63 -7.85
CA VAL A 340 -25.15 15.69 -7.22
C VAL A 340 -25.57 14.29 -6.83
N GLU A 341 -25.78 14.10 -5.53
CA GLU A 341 -26.21 12.82 -4.95
C GLU A 341 -27.50 13.00 -4.13
N PRO A 342 -28.43 12.04 -4.16
CA PRO A 342 -29.65 12.11 -3.35
C PRO A 342 -29.41 12.24 -1.85
N ASN A 343 -28.38 11.56 -1.32
CA ASN A 343 -28.01 11.53 0.10
C ASN A 343 -26.58 12.05 0.34
N GLY A 344 -25.97 12.70 -0.64
CA GLY A 344 -24.67 13.36 -0.49
C GLY A 344 -24.75 14.56 0.44
N GLN A 345 -23.63 14.86 1.11
CA GLN A 345 -23.50 16.01 2.00
C GLN A 345 -22.50 17.00 1.41
N VAL A 346 -22.97 18.22 1.09
CA VAL A 346 -22.10 19.35 0.76
C VAL A 346 -21.94 20.21 2.02
N ALA A 347 -20.70 20.48 2.42
CA ALA A 347 -20.36 21.26 3.60
C ALA A 347 -19.59 22.54 3.24
N THR A 348 -19.16 23.27 4.27
CA THR A 348 -18.37 24.53 4.14
C THR A 348 -17.29 24.63 5.23
N THR A 349 -16.90 23.50 5.81
CA THR A 349 -16.06 23.43 7.00
C THR A 349 -15.10 22.26 6.90
N ASN A 350 -13.80 22.53 7.06
CA ASN A 350 -12.78 21.50 7.24
C ASN A 350 -13.09 20.65 8.49
N LEU A 351 -13.31 19.36 8.29
CA LEU A 351 -13.57 18.39 9.37
C LEU A 351 -12.29 17.74 9.91
N PHE A 352 -11.17 17.84 9.21
CA PHE A 352 -9.93 17.20 9.63
C PHE A 352 -9.26 17.93 10.79
N ALA A 353 -8.70 17.16 11.73
CA ALA A 353 -7.96 17.69 12.86
C ALA A 353 -6.76 18.51 12.42
N ASN A 354 -5.91 17.97 11.55
CA ASN A 354 -4.79 18.66 10.93
C ASN A 354 -4.19 17.84 9.77
N TRP A 355 -4.90 17.77 8.64
CA TRP A 355 -4.47 16.96 7.50
C TRP A 355 -3.09 17.39 6.96
N GLN A 356 -2.74 18.69 7.05
CA GLN A 356 -1.44 19.21 6.63
C GLN A 356 -0.27 18.65 7.46
N SER A 357 -0.52 18.23 8.70
CA SER A 357 0.47 17.54 9.53
C SER A 357 0.33 16.02 9.52
N GLY A 358 -0.52 15.46 8.65
CA GLY A 358 -0.80 14.04 8.57
C GLY A 358 -1.81 13.51 9.60
N ASP A 359 -2.59 14.37 10.25
CA ASP A 359 -3.67 13.97 11.14
C ASP A 359 -5.03 14.09 10.42
N TYR A 360 -5.46 12.98 9.85
CA TYR A 360 -6.68 12.87 9.03
C TYR A 360 -7.93 12.49 9.84
N ARG A 361 -7.85 12.48 11.17
CA ARG A 361 -9.03 12.19 12.01
C ARG A 361 -10.03 13.33 11.92
N LEU A 362 -11.30 13.00 12.03
CA LEU A 362 -12.38 13.98 12.03
C LEU A 362 -12.51 14.67 13.41
N THR A 363 -12.94 15.92 13.41
CA THR A 363 -13.14 16.76 14.60
C THR A 363 -14.61 16.86 15.02
N ALA A 364 -15.52 16.44 14.16
CA ALA A 364 -16.96 16.39 14.38
C ALA A 364 -17.57 15.32 13.47
N ASP A 365 -18.73 14.81 13.90
CA ASP A 365 -19.50 13.83 13.13
C ASP A 365 -19.99 14.43 11.81
N THR A 366 -20.10 13.61 10.77
CA THR A 366 -20.82 13.99 9.55
C THR A 366 -22.33 13.81 9.76
N ALA A 367 -23.17 14.16 8.77
CA ALA A 367 -24.50 13.57 8.74
C ALA A 367 -24.37 12.03 8.62
N ASP A 368 -25.45 11.27 8.79
CA ASP A 368 -25.36 9.82 8.60
C ASP A 368 -25.06 9.46 7.15
N GLY A 369 -24.01 8.66 6.95
CA GLY A 369 -23.78 7.87 5.77
C GLY A 369 -24.70 6.64 5.69
N ILE A 370 -24.36 5.70 4.82
CA ILE A 370 -25.08 4.43 4.72
C ILE A 370 -24.41 3.35 5.59
N SER A 371 -25.19 2.54 6.31
CA SER A 371 -24.59 1.44 7.06
C SER A 371 -24.08 0.35 6.11
N LEU A 372 -22.76 0.21 6.03
CA LEU A 372 -22.10 -0.83 5.25
C LEU A 372 -21.80 -2.05 6.16
N PRO A 373 -21.97 -3.30 5.68
CA PRO A 373 -21.67 -4.47 6.48
C PRO A 373 -20.16 -4.66 6.67
N SER A 374 -19.78 -5.58 7.56
CA SER A 374 -18.39 -6.06 7.63
C SER A 374 -17.90 -6.51 6.24
N PRO A 375 -16.65 -6.16 5.86
CA PRO A 375 -15.60 -5.57 6.70
C PRO A 375 -15.55 -4.03 6.70
N PHE A 376 -16.50 -3.33 6.08
CA PHE A 376 -16.45 -1.87 5.87
C PHE A 376 -16.86 -1.04 7.09
N ASN A 377 -17.30 -1.71 8.16
CA ASN A 377 -17.84 -1.08 9.37
C ASN A 377 -16.80 -0.73 10.43
N VAL A 378 -15.51 -0.84 10.10
CA VAL A 378 -14.40 -0.52 11.00
C VAL A 378 -13.49 0.52 10.33
N ASP A 379 -12.97 1.46 11.12
CA ASP A 379 -12.05 2.49 10.65
C ASP A 379 -10.55 2.09 10.86
N PRO A 380 -9.58 2.85 10.33
CA PRO A 380 -8.15 2.61 10.51
C PRO A 380 -7.65 2.70 11.96
N SER A 381 -8.46 3.19 12.89
CA SER A 381 -8.17 3.22 14.32
C SER A 381 -8.83 2.06 15.07
N GLY A 382 -9.54 1.18 14.36
CA GLY A 382 -10.23 0.02 14.93
C GLY A 382 -11.59 0.34 15.54
N ASN A 383 -12.13 1.53 15.30
CA ASN A 383 -13.45 1.92 15.76
C ASN A 383 -14.54 1.32 14.87
N THR A 384 -15.58 0.76 15.49
CA THR A 384 -16.78 0.35 14.76
C THR A 384 -17.63 1.58 14.48
N ARG A 385 -17.99 1.80 13.21
CA ARG A 385 -18.85 2.91 12.76
C ARG A 385 -20.28 2.77 13.26
N GLY A 386 -20.97 3.88 13.50
CA GLY A 386 -22.38 3.88 13.92
C GLY A 386 -22.64 3.63 15.40
N VAL A 387 -21.61 3.40 16.22
CA VAL A 387 -21.78 3.08 17.66
C VAL A 387 -22.22 4.30 18.48
N ASP A 388 -21.75 5.48 18.11
CA ASP A 388 -22.13 6.78 18.67
C ASP A 388 -23.49 7.29 18.13
N GLY A 389 -24.12 6.52 17.24
CA GLY A 389 -25.36 6.90 16.57
C GLY A 389 -25.14 7.57 15.21
N TYR A 390 -23.89 7.82 14.80
CA TYR A 390 -23.55 8.39 13.51
C TYR A 390 -22.71 7.44 12.66
N TRP A 391 -23.05 7.29 11.39
CA TRP A 391 -22.15 6.65 10.44
C TRP A 391 -21.35 7.74 9.72
N ASP A 392 -20.14 8.02 10.19
CA ASP A 392 -19.32 9.08 9.59
C ASP A 392 -18.86 8.67 8.19
N ARG A 393 -18.89 9.62 7.26
CA ARG A 393 -18.31 9.49 5.93
C ARG A 393 -16.80 9.75 5.99
N GLY A 394 -16.04 9.08 5.13
CA GLY A 394 -14.58 9.20 5.07
C GLY A 394 -13.85 8.09 5.82
N ALA A 395 -12.52 8.17 5.91
CA ALA A 395 -11.67 7.11 6.43
C ALA A 395 -11.80 6.90 7.93
N TYR A 396 -12.08 7.93 8.71
CA TYR A 396 -12.14 7.87 10.18
C TYR A 396 -13.54 8.12 10.72
N GLN A 397 -13.87 7.48 11.85
CA GLN A 397 -15.01 7.87 12.69
C GLN A 397 -14.58 9.03 13.59
N ALA A 398 -15.42 10.05 13.76
CA ALA A 398 -15.13 11.24 14.56
C ALA A 398 -15.11 10.96 16.06
N THR A 399 -16.03 10.12 16.58
CA THR A 399 -16.09 9.81 18.02
C THR A 399 -15.86 8.34 18.36
N GLY A 400 -14.63 7.88 18.13
CA GLY A 400 -14.08 6.68 18.75
C GLY A 400 -13.02 7.04 19.78
N ALA A 401 -13.01 6.41 20.96
CA ALA A 401 -11.80 6.39 21.77
C ALA A 401 -10.66 5.89 20.88
N ILE A 402 -9.47 6.49 20.92
CA ILE A 402 -8.31 5.92 20.24
C ILE A 402 -8.11 4.54 20.85
N VAL A 403 -8.62 3.50 20.21
CA VAL A 403 -8.06 2.18 20.37
C VAL A 403 -6.69 2.38 19.74
N THR A 404 -5.66 2.55 20.56
CA THR A 404 -4.30 2.39 20.07
C THR A 404 -4.32 1.02 19.45
N ILE A 405 -4.40 0.95 18.11
CA ILE A 405 -4.16 -0.28 17.40
C ILE A 405 -2.78 -0.65 17.88
N GLN A 406 -2.70 -1.71 18.70
CA GLN A 406 -1.41 -2.26 19.03
C GLN A 406 -0.71 -2.44 17.69
N GLY A 407 0.51 -1.91 17.58
CA GLY A 407 1.41 -2.37 16.53
C GLY A 407 1.28 -3.89 16.42
N PRO A 408 1.36 -4.44 15.20
CA PRO A 408 0.99 -5.82 14.91
C PRO A 408 1.56 -6.78 15.97
N PRO A 409 0.85 -7.87 16.30
CA PRO A 409 1.16 -8.67 17.48
C PRO A 409 2.64 -9.02 17.54
N THR A 410 3.36 -8.50 18.54
CA THR A 410 4.81 -8.70 18.72
C THR A 410 5.16 -10.11 19.20
N SER A 411 4.23 -11.06 19.05
CA SER A 411 4.26 -12.41 19.64
C SER A 411 3.49 -13.41 18.77
N LEU A 412 3.54 -13.28 17.44
CA LEU A 412 3.05 -14.34 16.55
C LEU A 412 3.94 -15.59 16.69
N THR A 413 3.56 -16.48 17.59
CA THR A 413 4.02 -17.88 17.54
C THR A 413 3.14 -18.63 16.55
N VAL A 414 3.77 -19.23 15.54
CA VAL A 414 3.11 -20.18 14.64
C VAL A 414 2.62 -21.36 15.48
N VAL A 415 1.31 -21.57 15.54
CA VAL A 415 0.76 -22.83 16.07
C VAL A 415 1.07 -23.92 15.05
N PRO A 416 1.63 -25.08 15.47
CA PRO A 416 2.14 -26.13 14.57
C PRO A 416 1.17 -26.62 13.49
#